data_AF-A0A9W9IVX2-F1
#
_entry.id   AF-A0A9W9IVX2-F1
#
_cell.length_a   1.000
_cell.length_b   1.000
_cell.length_c   1.000
_cell.angle_alpha   90.00
_cell.angle_beta   90.00
_cell.angle_gamma   90.00
#
_symmetry.space_group_name_H-M   'P 1'
#
loop_
_entity.id
_entity.type
_entity.pdbx_description
1 polymer ?
#
loop_
_entity_poly.entity_id
_entity_poly.type
_entity_poly.pdbx_seq_one_letter_code
_entity_poly.pdbx_strand_id
1 'polypeptide(L)'
;MIGIEDESVFSEFEETEMQDPCPRKVVNPDGRTIYLSQDLRVPKNIGHPILCDFGSAVPGDMEHSEDIQPSFYRAPEVILGAPWTYSVDIWNVGCMTWDIFEGGHLFNAYDLEFKEYRSRAHLADMINLLGPPPTSLLKQGKATSKFFTDEYEFSTTDLLKNHVPLEERETTLEGQDKVEFLRLMRKMLQWVPGKRSSARELAEDEWLQRHLS
;
A
#
# COMPACT_ATOMS: atom_id res chain seq x y z
N MET A 1 -7.23 9.97 -4.16
CA MET A 1 -8.26 10.76 -4.88
C MET A 1 -7.60 11.34 -6.12
N ILE A 2 -8.34 11.57 -7.21
CA ILE A 2 -7.78 12.25 -8.38
C ILE A 2 -8.09 13.75 -8.23
N GLY A 3 -7.08 14.61 -8.42
CA GLY A 3 -7.31 16.04 -8.54
C GLY A 3 -8.27 16.36 -9.68
N ILE A 4 -9.08 17.40 -9.47
CA ILE A 4 -9.97 17.94 -10.49
C ILE A 4 -9.35 19.26 -10.94
N GLU A 5 -8.91 19.31 -12.20
CA GLU A 5 -8.37 20.55 -12.81
C GLU A 5 -9.47 21.41 -13.44
N ASP A 6 -10.61 20.80 -13.75
CA ASP A 6 -11.77 21.47 -14.33
C ASP A 6 -12.77 21.87 -13.23
N GLU A 7 -12.61 23.08 -12.70
CA GLU A 7 -13.49 23.62 -11.65
C GLU A 7 -14.95 23.82 -12.11
N SER A 8 -15.24 23.75 -13.42
CA SER A 8 -16.62 23.85 -13.93
C SER A 8 -17.51 22.73 -13.42
N VAL A 9 -16.93 21.57 -13.07
CA VAL A 9 -17.66 20.45 -12.46
C VAL A 9 -18.27 20.84 -11.12
N PHE A 10 -17.56 21.65 -10.32
CA PHE A 10 -18.08 22.14 -9.04
C PHE A 10 -19.13 23.23 -9.25
N SER A 11 -18.91 24.13 -10.21
CA SER A 11 -19.86 25.20 -10.53
C SER A 11 -21.20 24.65 -11.03
N GLU A 12 -21.18 23.67 -11.94
CA GLU A 12 -22.38 22.98 -12.42
C GLU A 12 -23.10 22.23 -11.29
N PHE A 13 -22.34 21.59 -10.39
CA PHE A 13 -22.91 20.90 -9.23
C PHE A 13 -23.62 21.87 -8.28
N GLU A 14 -22.99 23.00 -7.95
CA GLU A 14 -23.59 24.05 -7.11
C GLU A 14 -24.84 24.65 -7.76
N GLU A 15 -24.79 24.95 -9.06
CA GLU A 15 -25.95 25.45 -9.80
C GLU A 15 -27.10 24.44 -9.82
N THR A 16 -26.79 23.15 -9.97
CA THR A 16 -27.80 22.08 -9.95
C THR A 16 -28.44 21.96 -8.57
N GLU A 17 -27.65 21.96 -7.49
CA GLU A 17 -28.18 21.88 -6.12
C GLU A 17 -28.98 23.15 -5.73
N MET A 18 -28.66 24.32 -6.31
CA MET A 18 -29.47 25.53 -6.14
C MET A 18 -30.81 25.44 -6.88
N GLN A 19 -30.84 24.85 -8.07
CA GLN A 19 -32.06 24.76 -8.90
C GLN A 19 -32.97 23.61 -8.50
N ASP A 20 -32.41 22.43 -8.21
CA ASP A 20 -33.12 21.21 -7.82
C ASP A 20 -32.41 20.55 -6.63
N PRO A 21 -32.69 21.01 -5.40
CA PRO A 21 -31.94 20.58 -4.24
C PRO A 21 -32.15 19.10 -3.92
N CYS A 22 -31.07 18.41 -3.59
CA CYS A 22 -31.13 16.99 -3.28
C CYS A 22 -32.02 16.68 -2.07
N PRO A 23 -32.58 15.46 -2.00
CA PRO A 23 -33.29 14.99 -0.82
C PRO A 23 -32.41 15.14 0.42
N ARG A 24 -32.95 15.79 1.45
CA ARG A 24 -32.24 16.05 2.71
C ARG A 24 -33.14 15.88 3.91
N LYS A 25 -32.55 15.51 5.04
CA LYS A 25 -33.24 15.33 6.32
C LYS A 25 -32.54 16.12 7.41
N VAL A 26 -33.32 16.87 8.20
CA VAL A 26 -32.84 17.50 9.43
C VAL A 26 -32.95 16.51 10.59
N VAL A 27 -31.85 16.31 11.30
CA VAL A 27 -31.78 15.50 12.51
C VAL A 27 -31.99 16.41 13.72
N ASN A 28 -32.92 16.02 14.60
CA ASN A 28 -33.15 16.68 15.88
C ASN A 28 -32.46 15.88 16.99
N PRO A 29 -31.95 16.51 18.06
CA PRO A 29 -32.12 17.92 18.44
C PRO A 29 -31.00 18.87 17.96
N ASP A 30 -29.98 18.35 17.30
CA ASP A 30 -28.76 19.06 16.87
C ASP A 30 -28.94 19.92 15.61
N GLY A 31 -30.06 19.78 14.89
CA GLY A 31 -30.39 20.60 13.72
C GLY A 31 -29.52 20.30 12.51
N ARG A 32 -28.74 19.20 12.53
CA ARG A 32 -27.84 18.82 11.45
C ARG A 32 -28.64 18.35 10.24
N THR A 33 -28.33 18.89 9.06
CA THR A 33 -28.88 18.40 7.79
C THR A 33 -28.00 17.29 7.22
N ILE A 34 -28.61 16.15 6.90
CA ILE A 34 -28.01 15.06 6.14
C ILE A 34 -28.56 15.13 4.72
N TYR A 35 -27.66 15.18 3.75
CA TYR A 35 -27.97 15.24 2.32
C TYR A 35 -27.78 13.84 1.72
N LEU A 36 -28.60 13.49 0.72
CA LEU A 36 -28.38 12.28 -0.06
C LEU A 36 -27.09 12.45 -0.89
N SER A 37 -26.21 11.44 -0.88
CA SER A 37 -25.01 11.46 -1.71
C SER A 37 -25.37 11.58 -3.19
N GLN A 38 -24.69 12.47 -3.90
CA GLN A 38 -24.81 12.64 -5.34
C GLN A 38 -23.49 12.36 -6.02
N ASP A 39 -23.56 11.82 -7.23
CA ASP A 39 -22.39 11.60 -8.06
C ASP A 39 -21.92 12.92 -8.66
N LEU A 40 -20.65 13.25 -8.44
CA LEU A 40 -20.00 14.32 -9.18
C LEU A 40 -19.71 13.79 -10.60
N ARG A 41 -19.96 14.60 -11.63
CA ARG A 41 -19.55 14.23 -13.00
C ARG A 41 -18.05 14.00 -13.04
N VAL A 42 -17.62 12.97 -13.77
CA VAL A 42 -16.20 12.75 -14.02
C VAL A 42 -15.67 13.93 -14.86
N PRO A 43 -14.66 14.68 -14.38
CA PRO A 43 -14.10 15.80 -15.11
C PRO A 43 -13.53 15.36 -16.46
N LYS A 44 -13.55 16.25 -17.46
CA LYS A 44 -12.92 15.98 -18.76
C LYS A 44 -11.41 15.83 -18.66
N ASN A 45 -10.80 16.60 -17.76
CA ASN A 45 -9.37 16.55 -17.45
C ASN A 45 -9.18 16.05 -16.01
N ILE A 46 -8.50 14.93 -15.91
CA ILE A 46 -8.15 14.25 -14.67
C ILE A 46 -6.79 14.79 -14.23
N GLY A 47 -6.74 15.44 -13.07
CA GLY A 47 -5.50 15.99 -12.53
C GLY A 47 -4.60 14.95 -11.88
N HIS A 48 -3.50 15.41 -11.28
CA HIS A 48 -2.59 14.52 -10.57
C HIS A 48 -3.29 13.77 -9.42
N PRO A 49 -2.88 12.52 -9.11
CA PRO A 49 -3.32 11.84 -7.90
C PRO A 49 -2.94 12.65 -6.66
N ILE A 50 -3.88 12.76 -5.72
CA ILE A 50 -3.69 13.45 -4.45
C ILE A 50 -3.94 12.43 -3.32
N LEU A 51 -3.03 12.40 -2.36
CA LEU A 51 -3.23 11.66 -1.11
C LEU A 51 -4.43 12.26 -0.36
N CYS A 52 -5.36 11.40 -0.02
CA CYS A 52 -6.61 11.75 0.64
C CYS A 52 -6.88 10.75 1.76
N ASP A 53 -7.93 11.02 2.54
CA ASP A 53 -8.36 10.16 3.65
C ASP A 53 -7.28 9.95 4.71
N PHE A 54 -7.04 11.01 5.49
CA PHE A 54 -6.12 10.99 6.62
C PHE A 54 -6.79 10.46 7.91
N GLY A 55 -7.93 9.74 7.81
CA GLY A 55 -8.68 9.24 8.96
C GLY A 55 -7.89 8.24 9.83
N SER A 56 -6.89 7.59 9.24
CA SER A 56 -5.98 6.65 9.91
C SER A 56 -4.54 7.17 10.04
N ALA A 57 -4.29 8.44 9.71
CA ALA A 57 -2.96 9.03 9.81
C ALA A 57 -2.56 9.23 11.28
N VAL A 58 -1.29 8.99 11.60
CA VAL A 58 -0.74 9.15 12.95
C VAL A 58 0.53 10.02 12.94
N PRO A 59 0.87 10.69 14.06
CA PRO A 59 2.11 11.46 14.17
C PRO A 59 3.36 10.56 14.07
N GLY A 60 4.37 10.97 13.30
CA GLY A 60 5.57 10.15 13.06
C GLY A 60 6.65 10.21 14.15
N ASP A 61 6.48 11.04 15.18
CA ASP A 61 7.43 11.30 16.26
C ASP A 61 7.22 10.39 17.49
N MET A 62 6.29 9.43 17.38
CA MET A 62 5.98 8.44 18.42
C MET A 62 6.33 7.03 17.96
N GLU A 63 6.55 6.13 18.91
CA GLU A 63 6.66 4.69 18.62
C GLU A 63 5.27 4.11 18.36
N HIS A 64 5.14 3.33 17.29
CA HIS A 64 3.89 2.68 16.91
C HIS A 64 4.07 1.17 16.77
N SER A 65 3.03 0.41 17.11
CA SER A 65 3.01 -1.06 16.95
C SER A 65 1.59 -1.63 16.75
N GLU A 66 0.66 -0.76 16.39
CA GLU A 66 -0.75 -1.07 16.13
C GLU A 66 -0.92 -1.82 14.80
N ASP A 67 -2.04 -2.53 14.65
CA ASP A 67 -2.42 -3.16 13.38
C ASP A 67 -2.97 -2.08 12.44
N ILE A 68 -2.19 -1.77 11.40
CA ILE A 68 -2.50 -0.78 10.37
C ILE A 68 -2.44 -1.42 8.99
N GLN A 69 -2.75 -0.61 7.97
CA GLN A 69 -2.69 -0.94 6.55
C GLN A 69 -3.73 -1.97 6.09
N PRO A 70 -4.24 -1.83 4.86
CA PRO A 70 -5.05 -2.86 4.23
C PRO A 70 -4.25 -4.16 4.04
N SER A 71 -4.94 -5.29 3.99
CA SER A 71 -4.37 -6.64 4.02
C SER A 71 -3.21 -6.89 3.04
N PHE A 72 -3.38 -6.66 1.74
CA PHE A 72 -2.37 -6.96 0.70
C PHE A 72 -1.21 -5.96 0.67
N TYR A 73 -1.38 -4.80 1.31
CA TYR A 73 -0.35 -3.76 1.37
C TYR A 73 0.43 -3.82 2.68
N ARG A 74 0.00 -4.63 3.66
CA ARG A 74 0.58 -4.64 5.00
C ARG A 74 2.07 -4.99 5.00
N ALA A 75 2.87 -4.15 5.64
CA ALA A 75 4.31 -4.30 5.75
C ALA A 75 4.70 -5.45 6.71
N PRO A 76 5.88 -6.07 6.52
CA PRO A 76 6.30 -7.23 7.31
C PRO A 76 6.40 -6.94 8.81
N GLU A 77 6.90 -5.77 9.20
CA GLU A 77 6.98 -5.34 10.61
C GLU A 77 5.60 -5.22 11.25
N VAL A 78 4.57 -4.82 10.50
CA VAL A 78 3.19 -4.73 11.00
C VAL A 78 2.61 -6.15 11.19
N ILE A 79 2.83 -7.06 10.23
CA ILE A 79 2.39 -8.46 10.36
C ILE A 79 3.06 -9.14 11.57
N LEU A 80 4.35 -8.88 11.79
CA LEU A 80 5.13 -9.44 12.89
C LEU A 80 4.89 -8.74 14.23
N GLY A 81 4.16 -7.62 14.25
CA GLY A 81 3.95 -6.80 15.46
C GLY A 81 5.26 -6.22 16.01
N ALA A 82 6.19 -5.88 15.13
CA ALA A 82 7.40 -5.12 15.45
C ALA A 82 7.09 -3.61 15.40
N PRO A 83 7.88 -2.76 16.08
CA PRO A 83 7.73 -1.32 15.97
C PRO A 83 7.87 -0.84 14.52
N TRP A 84 7.08 0.15 14.14
CA TRP A 84 7.06 0.70 12.79
C TRP A 84 7.09 2.22 12.77
N THR A 85 7.49 2.77 11.61
CA THR A 85 7.60 4.22 11.33
C THR A 85 7.03 4.51 9.95
N TYR A 86 7.18 5.74 9.43
CA TYR A 86 6.76 6.14 8.08
C TYR A 86 7.24 5.22 6.95
N SER A 87 8.27 4.39 7.16
CA SER A 87 8.75 3.43 6.17
C SER A 87 7.72 2.36 5.80
N VAL A 88 6.65 2.19 6.58
CA VAL A 88 5.50 1.34 6.20
C VAL A 88 4.76 1.89 4.99
N ASP A 89 4.69 3.21 4.84
CA ASP A 89 4.07 3.86 3.68
C ASP A 89 4.93 3.64 2.43
N ILE A 90 6.26 3.63 2.58
CA ILE A 90 7.18 3.31 1.48
C ILE A 90 6.96 1.87 0.99
N TRP A 91 6.71 0.93 1.89
CA TRP A 91 6.32 -0.43 1.51
C TRP A 91 5.00 -0.46 0.76
N ASN A 92 3.99 0.31 1.20
CA ASN A 92 2.71 0.44 0.48
C ASN A 92 2.92 0.99 -0.93
N VAL A 93 3.72 2.05 -1.08
CA VAL A 93 4.06 2.61 -2.39
C VAL A 93 4.73 1.56 -3.26
N GLY A 94 5.67 0.77 -2.73
CA GLY A 94 6.28 -0.32 -3.48
C GLY A 94 5.25 -1.32 -3.99
N CYS A 95 4.38 -1.83 -3.12
CA CYS A 95 3.33 -2.78 -3.52
C CYS A 95 2.37 -2.16 -4.54
N MET A 96 1.91 -0.92 -4.32
CA MET A 96 0.99 -0.23 -5.25
C MET A 96 1.62 0.03 -6.61
N THR A 97 2.89 0.47 -6.65
CA THR A 97 3.62 0.68 -7.91
C THR A 97 3.67 -0.61 -8.70
N TRP A 98 3.98 -1.74 -8.05
CA TRP A 98 3.93 -3.04 -8.72
C TRP A 98 2.54 -3.37 -9.27
N ASP A 99 1.50 -3.23 -8.45
CA ASP A 99 0.12 -3.57 -8.83
C ASP A 99 -0.36 -2.76 -10.04
N ILE A 100 0.03 -1.48 -10.12
CA ILE A 100 -0.30 -0.60 -11.25
C ILE A 100 0.43 -1.03 -12.51
N PHE A 101 1.70 -1.43 -12.40
CA PHE A 101 2.52 -1.81 -13.56
C PHE A 101 2.16 -3.18 -14.11
N GLU A 102 2.02 -4.18 -13.24
CA GLU A 102 1.78 -5.58 -13.64
C GLU A 102 0.29 -5.96 -13.70
N GLY A 103 -0.62 -5.06 -13.29
CA GLY A 103 -2.06 -5.29 -13.33
C GLY A 103 -2.56 -6.33 -12.33
N GLY A 104 -1.81 -6.61 -11.26
CA GLY A 104 -2.16 -7.59 -10.25
C GLY A 104 -1.32 -7.48 -8.97
N HIS A 105 -1.82 -8.05 -7.87
CA HIS A 105 -1.18 -7.91 -6.56
C HIS A 105 0.22 -8.52 -6.50
N LEU A 106 1.19 -7.77 -5.97
CA LEU A 106 2.54 -8.30 -5.69
C LEU A 106 2.50 -9.49 -4.72
N PHE A 107 1.63 -9.41 -3.72
CA PHE A 107 1.38 -10.46 -2.72
C PHE A 107 -0.10 -10.85 -2.75
N ASN A 108 -0.40 -12.12 -3.02
CA ASN A 108 -1.77 -12.61 -3.05
C ASN A 108 -2.28 -12.93 -1.65
N ALA A 109 -1.37 -13.33 -0.75
CA ALA A 109 -1.62 -13.62 0.65
C ALA A 109 -2.80 -14.58 0.90
N TYR A 110 -3.09 -15.43 -0.09
CA TYR A 110 -4.22 -16.33 -0.09
C TYR A 110 -3.83 -17.68 0.51
N ASP A 111 -4.53 -18.03 1.57
CA ASP A 111 -4.31 -19.27 2.29
C ASP A 111 -5.10 -20.41 1.65
N LEU A 112 -4.42 -21.44 1.14
CA LEU A 112 -5.08 -22.55 0.45
C LEU A 112 -5.92 -23.43 1.39
N GLU A 113 -5.56 -23.51 2.67
CA GLU A 113 -6.28 -24.29 3.68
C GLU A 113 -7.55 -23.56 4.11
N PHE A 114 -7.44 -22.27 4.42
CA PHE A 114 -8.55 -21.46 4.94
C PHE A 114 -9.39 -20.77 3.85
N LYS A 115 -8.89 -20.73 2.61
CA LYS A 115 -9.53 -20.08 1.45
C LYS A 115 -9.82 -18.59 1.64
N GLU A 116 -8.95 -17.91 2.38
CA GLU A 116 -9.05 -16.48 2.65
C GLU A 116 -7.68 -15.87 2.90
N TYR A 117 -7.63 -14.55 3.05
CA TYR A 117 -6.40 -13.85 3.44
C TYR A 117 -5.91 -14.34 4.81
N ARG A 118 -4.63 -14.69 4.92
CA ARG A 118 -3.97 -14.93 6.22
C ARG A 118 -2.56 -14.37 6.24
N SER A 119 -2.16 -13.83 7.38
CA SER A 119 -0.80 -13.33 7.62
C SER A 119 0.30 -14.37 7.36
N ARG A 120 0.04 -15.66 7.61
CA ARG A 120 1.00 -16.74 7.31
C ARG A 120 1.23 -16.89 5.79
N ALA A 121 0.16 -16.84 4.99
CA ALA A 121 0.26 -16.86 3.53
C ALA A 121 0.92 -15.58 2.99
N HIS A 122 0.64 -14.43 3.60
CA HIS A 122 1.29 -13.17 3.24
C HIS A 122 2.80 -13.21 3.50
N LEU A 123 3.24 -13.67 4.67
CA LEU A 123 4.67 -13.84 4.97
C LEU A 123 5.33 -14.87 4.05
N ALA A 124 4.64 -15.97 3.71
CA ALA A 124 5.15 -16.94 2.74
C ALA A 124 5.39 -16.31 1.37
N ASP A 125 4.46 -15.48 0.86
CA ASP A 125 4.62 -14.76 -0.40
C ASP A 125 5.82 -13.79 -0.36
N MET A 126 6.01 -13.09 0.76
CA MET A 126 7.18 -12.22 0.97
C MET A 126 8.49 -13.03 0.99
N ILE A 127 8.52 -14.20 1.66
CA ILE A 127 9.69 -15.10 1.67
C ILE A 127 9.98 -15.63 0.27
N ASN A 128 8.95 -16.04 -0.46
CA ASN A 128 9.06 -16.51 -1.84
C ASN A 128 9.60 -15.43 -2.79
N LEU A 129 9.51 -14.15 -2.43
CA LEU A 129 10.02 -13.02 -3.22
C LEU A 129 11.40 -12.52 -2.76
N LEU A 130 11.58 -12.33 -1.46
CA LEU A 130 12.71 -11.62 -0.86
C LEU A 130 13.73 -12.57 -0.20
N GLY A 131 13.41 -13.86 -0.11
CA GLY A 131 14.10 -14.80 0.76
C GLY A 131 13.70 -14.63 2.23
N PRO A 132 14.29 -15.41 3.15
CA PRO A 132 13.91 -15.40 4.57
C PRO A 132 14.17 -14.02 5.21
N PRO A 133 13.31 -13.57 6.14
CA PRO A 133 13.53 -12.33 6.87
C PRO A 133 14.77 -12.44 7.78
N PRO A 134 15.48 -11.32 8.01
CA PRO A 134 16.60 -11.31 8.94
C PRO A 134 16.12 -11.51 10.37
N THR A 135 16.90 -12.26 11.16
CA THR A 135 16.59 -12.54 12.57
C THR A 135 16.48 -11.27 13.43
N SER A 136 17.14 -10.18 13.03
CA SER A 136 17.01 -8.88 13.70
C SER A 136 15.59 -8.31 13.65
N LEU A 137 14.85 -8.54 12.57
CA LEU A 137 13.44 -8.16 12.46
C LEU A 137 12.56 -9.09 13.29
N LEU A 138 12.79 -10.41 13.16
CA LEU A 138 12.02 -11.43 13.89
C LEU A 138 12.12 -11.26 15.41
N LYS A 139 13.29 -10.87 15.94
CA LYS A 139 13.49 -10.58 17.37
C LYS A 139 12.66 -9.42 17.90
N GLN A 140 12.28 -8.47 17.06
CA GLN A 140 11.49 -7.31 17.45
C GLN A 140 9.98 -7.59 17.39
N GLY A 141 9.58 -8.60 16.61
CA GLY A 141 8.18 -8.93 16.40
C GLY A 141 7.52 -9.61 17.59
N LYS A 142 6.50 -8.97 18.19
CA LYS A 142 5.68 -9.55 19.26
C LYS A 142 4.88 -10.77 18.80
N ALA A 143 4.62 -10.90 17.50
CA ALA A 143 3.87 -11.99 16.89
C ALA A 143 4.74 -13.03 16.17
N THR A 144 6.08 -12.91 16.24
CA THR A 144 7.01 -13.81 15.54
C THR A 144 6.76 -15.29 15.82
N SER A 145 6.54 -15.66 17.09
CA SER A 145 6.29 -17.05 17.49
C SER A 145 4.99 -17.66 16.93
N LYS A 146 4.11 -16.85 16.31
CA LYS A 146 2.93 -17.36 15.59
C LYS A 146 3.29 -17.93 14.21
N PHE A 147 4.43 -17.54 13.64
CA PHE A 147 4.80 -17.82 12.25
C PHE A 147 6.17 -18.48 12.11
N PHE A 148 7.03 -18.36 13.11
CA PHE A 148 8.39 -18.89 13.10
C PHE A 148 8.66 -19.72 14.36
N THR A 149 9.51 -20.74 14.23
CA THR A 149 10.03 -21.54 15.35
C THR A 149 11.01 -20.73 16.20
N ASP A 150 11.44 -21.29 17.33
CA ASP A 150 12.45 -20.67 18.21
C ASP A 150 13.82 -20.52 17.50
N GLU A 151 14.11 -21.36 16.51
CA GLU A 151 15.28 -21.28 15.62
C GLU A 151 15.09 -20.27 14.46
N TYR A 152 13.98 -19.53 14.44
CA TYR A 152 13.60 -18.59 13.39
C TYR A 152 13.34 -19.23 12.01
N GLU A 153 12.91 -20.48 11.98
CA GLU A 153 12.47 -21.15 10.76
C GLU A 153 10.97 -20.91 10.54
N PHE A 154 10.57 -20.64 9.29
CA PHE A 154 9.16 -20.38 8.99
C PHE A 154 8.31 -21.65 9.17
N SER A 155 7.24 -21.56 9.96
CA SER A 155 6.49 -22.73 10.41
C SER A 155 5.55 -23.32 9.35
N THR A 156 5.08 -22.53 8.39
CA THR A 156 4.11 -22.98 7.36
C THR A 156 4.81 -23.26 6.03
N THR A 157 5.69 -24.27 6.04
CA THR A 157 6.58 -24.58 4.91
C THR A 157 5.85 -25.06 3.65
N ASP A 158 4.62 -25.55 3.76
CA ASP A 158 3.76 -25.94 2.64
C ASP A 158 3.31 -24.76 1.76
N LEU A 159 3.33 -23.54 2.31
CA LEU A 159 3.07 -22.31 1.54
C LEU A 159 4.34 -21.74 0.88
N LEU A 160 5.51 -22.25 1.24
CA LEU A 160 6.76 -21.85 0.57
C LEU A 160 6.83 -22.54 -0.79
N LYS A 161 7.14 -21.73 -1.80
CA LYS A 161 7.43 -22.17 -3.16
C LYS A 161 8.91 -21.95 -3.41
N ASN A 162 9.37 -22.31 -4.61
CA ASN A 162 10.70 -21.87 -5.03
C ASN A 162 10.77 -20.35 -5.00
N HIS A 163 11.93 -19.81 -4.61
CA HIS A 163 12.17 -18.36 -4.64
C HIS A 163 11.99 -17.86 -6.08
N VAL A 164 11.00 -16.98 -6.28
CA VAL A 164 10.71 -16.34 -7.57
C VAL A 164 10.99 -14.84 -7.39
N PRO A 165 12.16 -14.35 -7.83
CA PRO A 165 12.57 -12.96 -7.66
C PRO A 165 11.74 -12.02 -8.55
N LEU A 166 11.82 -10.72 -8.28
CA LEU A 166 11.09 -9.69 -9.05
C LEU A 166 11.37 -9.77 -10.56
N GLU A 167 12.61 -10.10 -10.96
CA GLU A 167 13.01 -10.25 -12.36
C GLU A 167 12.13 -11.20 -13.16
N GLU A 168 11.75 -12.31 -12.55
CA GLU A 168 10.94 -13.36 -13.18
C GLU A 168 9.45 -13.04 -13.14
N ARG A 169 9.03 -12.17 -12.21
CA ARG A 169 7.63 -11.75 -12.08
C ARG A 169 7.27 -10.54 -12.92
N GLU A 170 8.25 -9.70 -13.24
CA GLU A 170 8.05 -8.50 -14.04
C GLU A 170 7.89 -8.92 -15.51
N THR A 171 6.80 -8.52 -16.16
CA THR A 171 6.44 -8.94 -17.51
C THR A 171 6.19 -7.78 -18.48
N THR A 172 6.27 -6.55 -17.99
CA THR A 172 5.81 -5.36 -18.71
C THR A 172 6.95 -4.60 -19.40
N LEU A 173 8.11 -4.53 -18.76
CA LEU A 173 9.27 -3.77 -19.18
C LEU A 173 10.37 -4.67 -19.74
N GLU A 174 11.25 -4.09 -20.55
CA GLU A 174 12.39 -4.80 -21.14
C GLU A 174 13.68 -3.97 -21.05
N GLY A 175 14.81 -4.65 -21.23
CA GLY A 175 16.12 -4.01 -21.34
C GLY A 175 16.49 -3.16 -20.12
N GLN A 176 17.02 -1.97 -20.39
CA GLN A 176 17.52 -1.07 -19.35
C GLN A 176 16.39 -0.55 -18.44
N ASP A 177 15.19 -0.37 -19.00
CA ASP A 177 14.07 0.19 -18.25
C ASP A 177 13.60 -0.77 -17.14
N LYS A 178 13.50 -2.06 -17.48
CA LYS A 178 13.27 -3.13 -16.50
C LYS A 178 14.32 -3.14 -15.40
N VAL A 179 15.61 -3.05 -15.76
CA VAL A 179 16.71 -3.09 -14.78
C VAL A 179 16.59 -1.95 -13.77
N GLU A 180 16.28 -0.76 -14.24
CA GLU A 180 16.16 0.43 -13.40
C GLU A 180 14.89 0.45 -12.58
N PHE A 181 13.75 0.04 -13.14
CA PHE A 181 12.50 -0.16 -12.41
C PHE A 181 12.69 -1.16 -11.26
N LEU A 182 13.29 -2.32 -11.53
CA LEU A 182 13.56 -3.32 -10.50
C LEU A 182 14.51 -2.80 -9.41
N ARG A 183 15.46 -1.93 -9.77
CA ARG A 183 16.32 -1.25 -8.79
C ARG A 183 15.51 -0.29 -7.91
N LEU A 184 14.59 0.49 -8.48
CA LEU A 184 13.66 1.34 -7.74
C LEU A 184 12.79 0.50 -6.79
N MET A 185 12.20 -0.60 -7.28
CA MET A 185 11.38 -1.52 -6.47
C MET A 185 12.13 -2.06 -5.25
N ARG A 186 13.40 -2.44 -5.41
CA ARG A 186 14.25 -2.91 -4.29
C ARG A 186 14.52 -1.84 -3.25
N LYS A 187 14.50 -0.54 -3.60
CA LYS A 187 14.63 0.53 -2.60
C LYS A 187 13.42 0.62 -1.67
N MET A 188 12.26 0.11 -2.10
CA MET A 188 11.01 0.11 -1.32
C MET A 188 10.74 -1.23 -0.62
N LEU A 189 10.99 -2.34 -1.31
CA LEU A 189 10.66 -3.70 -0.85
C LEU A 189 11.81 -4.32 -0.06
N GLN A 190 12.03 -3.82 1.16
CA GLN A 190 13.03 -4.35 2.09
C GLN A 190 12.38 -4.90 3.36
N TRP A 191 12.87 -6.05 3.85
CA TRP A 191 12.48 -6.60 5.14
C TRP A 191 12.72 -5.62 6.30
N VAL A 192 13.92 -5.04 6.35
CA VAL A 192 14.30 -4.12 7.44
C VAL A 192 13.78 -2.72 7.10
N PRO A 193 12.91 -2.11 7.94
CA PRO A 193 12.28 -0.83 7.62
C PRO A 193 13.29 0.29 7.35
N GLY A 194 14.35 0.37 8.18
CA GLY A 194 15.42 1.37 8.03
C GLY A 194 16.34 1.18 6.82
N LYS A 195 16.15 0.12 6.01
CA LYS A 195 16.84 -0.04 4.72
C LYS A 195 16.02 0.45 3.54
N ARG A 196 14.75 0.82 3.75
CA ARG A 196 13.90 1.41 2.71
C ARG A 196 14.31 2.85 2.49
N SER A 197 14.35 3.28 1.23
CA SER A 197 14.57 4.69 0.90
C SER A 197 13.40 5.55 1.36
N SER A 198 13.67 6.78 1.75
CA SER A 198 12.66 7.79 2.01
C SER A 198 11.94 8.21 0.73
N ALA A 199 10.74 8.78 0.87
CA ALA A 199 9.99 9.32 -0.27
C ALA A 199 10.79 10.36 -1.07
N ARG A 200 11.62 11.17 -0.38
CA ARG A 200 12.51 12.14 -1.02
C ARG A 200 13.58 11.48 -1.88
N GLU A 201 14.28 10.48 -1.35
CA GLU A 201 15.32 9.76 -2.10
C GLU A 201 14.72 9.00 -3.29
N LEU A 202 13.49 8.48 -3.16
CA LEU A 202 12.78 7.84 -4.26
C LEU A 202 12.39 8.87 -5.32
N ALA A 203 11.90 10.05 -4.94
CA ALA A 203 11.57 11.10 -5.90
C ALA A 203 12.78 11.52 -6.75
N GLU A 204 14.00 11.42 -6.21
CA GLU A 204 15.26 11.70 -6.91
C GLU A 204 15.82 10.47 -7.68
N ASP A 205 15.12 9.33 -7.70
CA ASP A 205 15.56 8.13 -8.42
C ASP A 205 15.63 8.35 -9.94
N GLU A 206 16.68 7.85 -10.55
CA GLU A 206 16.96 8.00 -12.00
C GLU A 206 15.80 7.51 -12.87
N TRP A 207 15.13 6.43 -12.46
CA TRP A 207 14.02 5.86 -13.24
C TRP A 207 12.81 6.80 -13.21
N LEU A 208 12.45 7.34 -12.04
CA LEU A 208 11.36 8.30 -11.91
C LEU A 208 11.69 9.63 -12.58
N GLN A 209 12.90 10.16 -12.37
CA GLN A 209 13.33 11.41 -12.98
C GLN A 209 13.30 11.37 -14.52
N ARG A 210 13.60 10.22 -15.13
CA ARG A 210 13.54 10.07 -16.59
C ARG A 210 12.11 10.12 -17.15
N HIS A 211 11.13 9.66 -16.38
CA HIS A 211 9.73 9.56 -16.83
C HIS A 211 8.85 10.73 -16.37
N LEU A 212 9.36 11.57 -15.47
CA LEU A 212 8.68 12.79 -14.99
C LEU A 212 9.10 14.05 -15.76
N SER A 213 10.12 13.99 -16.62
CA SER A 213 10.61 15.08 -17.47
C SER A 213 9.98 15.06 -18.86
#